data_AF-A0A8T9C7D1-F1
#
_entry.id   AF-A0A8T9C7D1-F1
#
_cell.length_a   1.000
_cell.length_b   1.000
_cell.length_c   1.000
_cell.angle_alpha   90.00
_cell.angle_beta   90.00
_cell.angle_gamma   90.00
#
_symmetry.space_group_name_H-M   'P 1'
#
loop_
_entity.id
_entity.type
_entity.pdbx_description
1 polymer ?
#
loop_
_entity_poly.entity_id
_entity_poly.type
_entity_poly.pdbx_seq_one_letter_code
_entity_poly.pdbx_strand_id
1 'polypeptide(L)'
;MATRRRQSSSSQEDEDEMDMDEDQELPLSVAGPSTASGNHGALATILRDATDWLPQVRSLKETDVIILLTPVVTPISTDPTDIRNGITSTHLAFIKRGHVIILCFALRPGQQIQLEFADIALAVSDNKPCIIVICCTPTDSTQVIPFPTVIQTAGYAPPALEYTAALIFGELQPSPQPDPSPEPQNTDPQQPRLWPVEQWNEVRDVSSVLELWNENINGRFILDQATLASLLRRPGYAKHYVVRDTRSGVILGICATYLAYVDKEGEKLIASLAALLVRATHRHLGIGLSLHSHAISQLKRTRGVIRLQFGSTFPRILYGPPSDVQFNEGWFRRRGWQMDKDTPGQGQIVSDLILDFKDWNYDEPSSAQLSYRLCAQEDMMKVLELVERSSARQGKMGWFDQYSSLMNGPNVKDIVLGLENGTIVATALTYTPSCGSPIPSNLPWAARIGQDIGGATCICLPAENDAVMVGLLDACVKNLQTQGMRKMFLDGVASGLDPLKKLGRFWKLQCSQLLTMTGFEEWAKYRDVWKDA
;
A
#
# COMPACT_ATOMS: atom_id res chain seq x y z
N MET A 1 -4.26 -64.09 -16.97
CA MET A 1 -3.92 -64.64 -18.32
C MET A 1 -4.36 -63.63 -19.36
N ALA A 2 -3.70 -63.43 -20.51
CA ALA A 2 -2.33 -63.76 -20.91
C ALA A 2 -1.91 -62.86 -22.11
N THR A 3 -0.62 -62.61 -22.29
CA THR A 3 -0.03 -61.66 -23.26
C THR A 3 0.02 -62.17 -24.71
N ARG A 4 -0.12 -61.27 -25.71
CA ARG A 4 0.49 -61.24 -27.08
C ARG A 4 -0.31 -60.32 -28.04
N ARG A 5 0.22 -59.74 -29.14
CA ARG A 5 1.59 -59.30 -29.53
C ARG A 5 1.50 -58.36 -30.76
N ARG A 6 2.53 -57.53 -30.99
CA ARG A 6 2.85 -56.73 -32.20
C ARG A 6 2.19 -57.17 -33.52
N GLN A 7 1.67 -56.21 -34.29
CA GLN A 7 2.16 -55.97 -35.65
C GLN A 7 1.99 -54.49 -36.06
N SER A 8 2.33 -54.15 -37.31
CA SER A 8 3.10 -52.92 -37.57
C SER A 8 3.32 -52.63 -39.06
N SER A 9 3.18 -51.37 -39.47
CA SER A 9 3.33 -50.83 -40.83
C SER A 9 3.65 -49.32 -40.71
N SER A 10 4.89 -48.88 -40.96
CA SER A 10 5.41 -48.39 -42.25
C SER A 10 4.93 -46.97 -42.58
N SER A 11 5.83 -46.01 -42.41
CA SER A 11 5.72 -44.65 -42.95
C SER A 11 5.86 -44.64 -44.47
N GLN A 12 5.31 -43.62 -45.12
CA GLN A 12 5.72 -43.16 -46.43
C GLN A 12 6.10 -41.68 -46.31
N GLU A 13 7.11 -41.27 -47.08
CA GLU A 13 7.46 -39.87 -47.26
C GLU A 13 6.56 -39.21 -48.33
N ASP A 14 6.21 -37.94 -48.11
CA ASP A 14 5.80 -37.01 -49.16
C ASP A 14 6.77 -35.81 -49.07
N GLU A 15 7.49 -35.55 -50.16
CA GLU A 15 8.41 -34.41 -50.32
C GLU A 15 7.70 -33.31 -51.11
N ASP A 16 7.66 -32.08 -50.60
CA ASP A 16 7.21 -30.90 -51.35
C ASP A 16 8.39 -29.91 -51.48
N GLU A 17 8.74 -29.59 -52.72
CA GLU A 17 9.80 -28.63 -53.07
C GLU A 17 9.36 -27.18 -52.75
N MET A 18 10.32 -26.30 -52.51
CA MET A 18 10.14 -24.85 -52.63
C MET A 18 11.32 -24.26 -53.39
N ASP A 19 11.02 -23.58 -54.49
CA ASP A 19 11.99 -23.10 -55.47
C ASP A 19 13.01 -22.09 -54.92
N MET A 20 14.18 -22.04 -55.57
CA MET A 20 15.18 -20.99 -55.40
C MET A 20 15.19 -20.10 -56.64
N ASP A 21 14.76 -18.84 -56.50
CA ASP A 21 15.00 -17.80 -57.51
C ASP A 21 16.32 -17.07 -57.20
N GLU A 22 17.28 -17.13 -58.13
CA GLU A 22 18.55 -16.36 -58.09
C GLU A 22 18.49 -15.11 -59.00
N ASP A 23 19.37 -14.15 -58.69
CA ASP A 23 19.89 -13.06 -59.54
C ASP A 23 18.96 -12.02 -60.20
N GLN A 24 19.05 -10.78 -59.68
CA GLN A 24 19.09 -9.58 -60.52
C GLN A 24 20.19 -8.59 -60.08
N GLU A 25 21.27 -8.52 -60.88
CA GLU A 25 22.21 -7.39 -60.98
C GLU A 25 21.51 -6.16 -61.62
N LEU A 26 21.89 -4.89 -61.43
CA LEU A 26 22.98 -4.19 -60.69
C LEU A 26 22.46 -2.72 -60.41
N PRO A 27 23.23 -1.63 -60.08
CA PRO A 27 24.68 -1.44 -60.11
C PRO A 27 25.35 -0.91 -58.81
N LEU A 28 26.65 -1.22 -58.71
CA LEU A 28 27.60 -0.61 -57.78
C LEU A 28 27.77 0.89 -58.06
N SER A 29 27.91 1.70 -57.01
CA SER A 29 28.51 3.02 -57.11
C SER A 29 29.74 3.09 -56.19
N VAL A 30 30.86 3.56 -56.73
CA VAL A 30 32.14 3.63 -56.02
C VAL A 30 32.31 5.02 -55.44
N ALA A 31 32.37 5.11 -54.11
CA ALA A 31 32.79 6.30 -53.38
C ALA A 31 33.97 5.93 -52.45
N GLY A 32 34.98 6.79 -52.38
CA GLY A 32 36.20 6.56 -51.60
C GLY A 32 36.00 6.67 -50.09
N PRO A 33 37.05 6.39 -49.28
CA PRO A 33 36.96 6.36 -47.83
C PRO A 33 36.72 7.77 -47.25
N SER A 34 35.46 8.08 -46.95
CA SER A 34 35.09 9.23 -46.16
C SER A 34 35.52 9.03 -44.71
N THR A 35 36.48 9.82 -44.24
CA THR A 35 37.00 9.79 -42.87
C THR A 35 35.99 10.37 -41.88
N ALA A 36 34.92 9.61 -41.60
CA ALA A 36 33.99 9.91 -40.54
C ALA A 36 34.57 9.42 -39.20
N SER A 37 34.74 10.34 -38.25
CA SER A 37 35.11 10.02 -36.87
C SER A 37 33.96 9.27 -36.18
N GLY A 38 33.95 7.95 -36.32
CA GLY A 38 32.93 7.07 -35.73
C GLY A 38 32.94 7.15 -34.21
N ASN A 39 32.04 7.95 -33.64
CA ASN A 39 31.81 7.98 -32.20
C ASN A 39 31.18 6.63 -31.80
N HIS A 40 31.96 5.75 -31.14
CA HIS A 40 31.51 4.41 -30.77
C HIS A 40 30.35 4.50 -29.78
N GLY A 41 29.11 4.37 -30.27
CA GLY A 41 27.93 4.29 -29.43
C GLY A 41 28.02 3.10 -28.47
N ALA A 42 27.73 3.34 -27.20
CA ALA A 42 27.81 2.31 -26.17
C ALA A 42 26.89 1.12 -26.50
N LEU A 43 27.44 -0.10 -26.46
CA LEU A 43 26.68 -1.33 -26.78
C LEU A 43 25.58 -1.62 -25.74
N ALA A 44 25.72 -1.10 -24.52
CA ALA A 44 24.65 -1.02 -23.53
C ALA A 44 24.76 0.24 -22.67
N THR A 45 23.62 0.73 -22.18
CA THR A 45 23.47 1.96 -21.42
C THR A 45 22.56 1.71 -20.21
N ILE A 46 23.00 2.11 -19.02
CA ILE A 46 22.14 2.11 -17.82
C ILE A 46 21.13 3.26 -17.98
N LEU A 47 19.85 2.92 -18.19
CA LEU A 47 18.77 3.92 -18.23
C LEU A 47 18.32 4.33 -16.83
N ARG A 48 18.49 3.45 -15.82
CA ARG A 48 18.19 3.73 -14.41
C ARG A 48 18.82 2.67 -13.49
N ASP A 49 19.23 3.09 -12.30
CA ASP A 49 19.33 2.20 -11.12
C ASP A 49 18.84 2.92 -9.84
N ALA A 50 17.52 3.03 -9.68
CA ALA A 50 16.88 3.78 -8.60
C ALA A 50 16.88 3.07 -7.23
N THR A 51 17.54 1.91 -7.15
CA THR A 51 17.57 1.01 -5.99
C THR A 51 18.98 0.59 -5.58
N ASP A 52 20.00 1.10 -6.29
CA ASP A 52 21.41 0.74 -6.13
C ASP A 52 21.62 -0.78 -6.18
N TRP A 53 20.93 -1.43 -7.12
CA TRP A 53 20.94 -2.88 -7.28
C TRP A 53 22.18 -3.36 -8.03
N LEU A 54 22.80 -2.55 -8.90
CA LEU A 54 24.01 -2.95 -9.62
C LEU A 54 25.20 -3.19 -8.67
N PRO A 55 25.52 -2.33 -7.68
CA PRO A 55 26.52 -2.66 -6.65
C PRO A 55 26.18 -3.91 -5.83
N GLN A 56 24.90 -4.19 -5.59
CA GLN A 56 24.49 -5.42 -4.90
C GLN A 56 24.77 -6.66 -5.75
N VAL A 57 24.50 -6.62 -7.07
CA VAL A 57 24.85 -7.71 -8.01
C VAL A 57 26.36 -7.89 -8.14
N ARG A 58 27.14 -6.81 -8.01
CA ARG A 58 28.62 -6.85 -7.96
C ARG A 58 29.18 -7.37 -6.63
N SER A 59 28.34 -7.52 -5.60
CA SER A 59 28.71 -8.06 -4.28
C SER A 59 28.35 -9.55 -4.08
N LEU A 60 27.84 -10.21 -5.12
CA LEU A 60 27.43 -11.62 -5.06
C LEU A 60 28.59 -12.57 -4.79
N LYS A 61 28.26 -13.69 -4.16
CA LYS A 61 29.15 -14.82 -3.92
C LYS A 61 28.88 -15.93 -4.93
N GLU A 62 29.86 -16.81 -5.08
CA GLU A 62 29.76 -18.05 -5.89
C GLU A 62 28.59 -18.97 -5.49
N THR A 63 28.06 -18.81 -4.26
CA THR A 63 26.87 -19.50 -3.76
C THR A 63 25.53 -18.90 -4.18
N ASP A 64 25.52 -17.69 -4.74
CA ASP A 64 24.31 -16.88 -4.86
C ASP A 64 23.64 -17.10 -6.22
N VAL A 65 22.36 -17.51 -6.19
CA VAL A 65 21.65 -17.96 -7.40
C VAL A 65 21.08 -16.80 -8.20
N ILE A 66 21.60 -16.57 -9.41
CA ILE A 66 21.04 -15.62 -10.38
C ILE A 66 19.94 -16.31 -11.21
N ILE A 67 18.77 -15.70 -11.31
CA ILE A 67 17.65 -16.15 -12.14
C ILE A 67 17.56 -15.27 -13.38
N LEU A 68 18.08 -15.75 -14.50
CA LEU A 68 17.91 -15.12 -15.81
C LEU A 68 16.57 -15.57 -16.44
N LEU A 69 15.75 -14.61 -16.85
CA LEU A 69 14.48 -14.83 -17.53
C LEU A 69 14.54 -14.15 -18.90
N THR A 70 14.31 -14.92 -19.96
CA THR A 70 14.31 -14.45 -21.36
C THR A 70 12.96 -14.77 -22.02
N PRO A 71 12.51 -13.95 -22.97
CA PRO A 71 11.28 -14.23 -23.70
C PRO A 71 11.52 -15.37 -24.69
N VAL A 72 10.55 -16.28 -24.82
CA VAL A 72 10.64 -17.39 -25.77
C VAL A 72 10.35 -16.87 -27.18
N VAL A 73 11.26 -17.12 -28.13
CA VAL A 73 11.16 -16.60 -29.51
C VAL A 73 10.07 -17.33 -30.32
N THR A 74 9.78 -18.59 -29.98
CA THR A 74 8.66 -19.40 -30.49
C THR A 74 8.07 -20.29 -29.38
N PRO A 75 6.74 -20.36 -29.19
CA PRO A 75 6.14 -21.13 -28.09
C PRO A 75 6.29 -22.65 -28.30
N ILE A 76 6.58 -23.37 -27.21
CA ILE A 76 6.91 -24.82 -27.22
C ILE A 76 5.73 -25.71 -26.77
N SER A 77 4.67 -25.13 -26.18
CA SER A 77 3.50 -25.88 -25.67
C SER A 77 2.19 -25.40 -26.29
N THR A 78 1.29 -26.35 -26.55
CA THR A 78 -0.05 -26.13 -27.11
C THR A 78 -1.18 -26.36 -26.09
N ASP A 79 -0.87 -26.57 -24.80
CA ASP A 79 -1.89 -26.76 -23.76
C ASP A 79 -2.46 -25.40 -23.29
N PRO A 80 -3.79 -25.15 -23.42
CA PRO A 80 -4.38 -23.87 -23.02
C PRO A 80 -4.43 -23.62 -21.51
N THR A 81 -4.16 -24.61 -20.66
CA THR A 81 -4.51 -24.55 -19.23
C THR A 81 -3.38 -24.08 -18.31
N ASP A 82 -2.11 -24.16 -18.74
CA ASP A 82 -0.93 -23.78 -17.93
C ASP A 82 -0.40 -22.35 -18.22
N ILE A 83 -0.98 -21.66 -19.21
CA ILE A 83 -0.46 -20.37 -19.71
C ILE A 83 -1.11 -19.18 -18.98
N ARG A 84 -0.61 -18.87 -17.77
CA ARG A 84 -0.74 -17.51 -17.18
C ARG A 84 0.29 -16.57 -17.82
N ASN A 85 0.00 -16.12 -19.04
CA ASN A 85 0.75 -15.18 -19.88
C ASN A 85 2.20 -15.61 -20.25
N GLY A 86 2.81 -16.56 -19.53
CA GLY A 86 4.17 -17.08 -19.75
C GLY A 86 4.94 -17.40 -18.45
N ILE A 87 4.56 -16.79 -17.32
CA ILE A 87 5.18 -17.05 -16.01
C ILE A 87 4.38 -18.11 -15.26
N THR A 88 4.80 -19.38 -15.40
CA THR A 88 4.19 -20.52 -14.70
C THR A 88 4.53 -20.53 -13.21
N SER A 89 3.81 -21.35 -12.42
CA SER A 89 4.05 -21.58 -10.99
C SER A 89 5.51 -21.98 -10.67
N THR A 90 6.13 -22.76 -11.55
CA THR A 90 7.54 -23.15 -11.50
C THR A 90 8.48 -21.95 -11.54
N HIS A 91 8.24 -20.98 -12.45
CA HIS A 91 9.03 -19.75 -12.52
C HIS A 91 8.92 -18.95 -11.22
N LEU A 92 7.72 -18.83 -10.65
CA LEU A 92 7.51 -18.15 -9.36
C LEU A 92 8.27 -18.84 -8.21
N ALA A 93 8.37 -20.16 -8.22
CA ALA A 93 9.15 -20.91 -7.23
C ALA A 93 10.66 -20.65 -7.37
N PHE A 94 11.19 -20.51 -8.58
CA PHE A 94 12.58 -20.13 -8.82
C PHE A 94 12.85 -18.66 -8.47
N ILE A 95 12.00 -17.72 -8.87
CA ILE A 95 12.09 -16.28 -8.51
C ILE A 95 12.13 -16.09 -6.98
N LYS A 96 11.33 -16.86 -6.23
CA LYS A 96 11.36 -16.83 -4.76
C LYS A 96 12.68 -17.35 -4.16
N ARG A 97 13.32 -18.36 -4.78
CA ARG A 97 14.58 -18.98 -4.30
C ARG A 97 15.86 -18.27 -4.78
N GLY A 98 15.81 -17.58 -5.91
CA GLY A 98 16.93 -16.80 -6.46
C GLY A 98 17.36 -15.66 -5.54
N HIS A 99 18.62 -15.27 -5.63
CA HIS A 99 19.18 -14.10 -4.93
C HIS A 99 19.06 -12.84 -5.78
N VAL A 100 19.16 -12.98 -7.11
CA VAL A 100 19.04 -11.90 -8.09
C VAL A 100 18.17 -12.36 -9.26
N ILE A 101 17.42 -11.43 -9.85
CA ILE A 101 16.57 -11.64 -11.02
C ILE A 101 17.06 -10.71 -12.13
N ILE A 102 17.28 -11.26 -13.33
CA ILE A 102 17.56 -10.49 -14.54
C ILE A 102 16.46 -10.86 -15.55
N LEU A 103 15.62 -9.89 -15.94
CA LEU A 103 14.52 -10.10 -16.88
C LEU A 103 14.82 -9.33 -18.18
N CYS A 104 15.05 -10.07 -19.26
CA CYS A 104 15.30 -9.53 -20.58
C CYS A 104 14.01 -9.33 -21.37
N PHE A 105 13.98 -8.32 -22.23
CA PHE A 105 12.94 -8.07 -23.23
C PHE A 105 13.59 -7.87 -24.60
N ALA A 106 13.39 -8.80 -25.53
CA ALA A 106 13.75 -8.64 -26.93
C ALA A 106 12.57 -8.03 -27.69
N LEU A 107 12.80 -6.92 -28.39
CA LEU A 107 11.74 -6.15 -29.07
C LEU A 107 12.02 -6.06 -30.56
N ARG A 108 10.98 -6.22 -31.38
CA ARG A 108 11.02 -5.84 -32.80
C ARG A 108 10.70 -4.35 -32.95
N PRO A 109 11.21 -3.63 -33.97
CA PRO A 109 10.82 -2.25 -34.23
C PRO A 109 9.30 -2.10 -34.32
N GLY A 110 8.74 -1.10 -33.62
CA GLY A 110 7.29 -0.87 -33.53
C GLY A 110 6.53 -1.75 -32.52
N GLN A 111 7.17 -2.73 -31.88
CA GLN A 111 6.54 -3.57 -30.86
C GLN A 111 6.61 -2.91 -29.47
N GLN A 112 5.46 -2.78 -28.80
CA GLN A 112 5.40 -2.27 -27.41
C GLN A 112 5.91 -3.31 -26.40
N ILE A 113 6.55 -2.84 -25.34
CA ILE A 113 7.00 -3.70 -24.23
C ILE A 113 5.78 -4.16 -23.40
N GLN A 114 5.57 -5.47 -23.30
CA GLN A 114 4.57 -6.07 -22.40
C GLN A 114 5.11 -6.12 -20.96
N LEU A 115 4.87 -5.04 -20.20
CA LEU A 115 5.48 -4.84 -18.88
C LEU A 115 4.91 -5.72 -17.76
N GLU A 116 3.78 -6.40 -17.99
CA GLU A 116 3.11 -7.28 -17.00
C GLU A 116 4.06 -8.32 -16.39
N PHE A 117 4.98 -8.87 -17.19
CA PHE A 117 5.99 -9.82 -16.73
C PHE A 117 6.97 -9.23 -15.72
N ALA A 118 7.35 -7.96 -15.93
CA ALA A 118 8.23 -7.23 -15.03
C ALA A 118 7.48 -6.81 -13.74
N ASP A 119 6.20 -6.46 -13.83
CA ASP A 119 5.37 -6.20 -12.65
C ASP A 119 5.20 -7.47 -11.78
N ILE A 120 4.98 -8.64 -12.40
CA ILE A 120 4.90 -9.93 -11.69
C ILE A 120 6.26 -10.29 -11.07
N ALA A 121 7.36 -10.18 -11.82
CA ALA A 121 8.70 -10.47 -11.32
C ALA A 121 9.09 -9.54 -10.14
N LEU A 122 8.82 -8.24 -10.27
CA LEU A 122 9.08 -7.24 -9.23
C LEU A 122 8.22 -7.49 -7.98
N ALA A 123 6.93 -7.81 -8.14
CA ALA A 123 6.03 -8.11 -7.01
C ALA A 123 6.45 -9.37 -6.23
N VAL A 124 7.07 -10.35 -6.90
CA VAL A 124 7.51 -11.62 -6.30
C VAL A 124 9.00 -11.61 -5.91
N SER A 125 9.76 -10.58 -6.28
CA SER A 125 11.18 -10.39 -5.90
C SER A 125 11.42 -10.21 -4.40
N ASP A 126 10.41 -9.77 -3.65
CA ASP A 126 10.49 -9.42 -2.22
C ASP A 126 11.71 -8.54 -1.85
N ASN A 127 11.94 -7.49 -2.64
CA ASN A 127 13.02 -6.49 -2.53
C ASN A 127 14.43 -6.97 -2.97
N LYS A 128 14.58 -8.21 -3.45
CA LYS A 128 15.83 -8.69 -4.04
C LYS A 128 16.12 -7.99 -5.38
N PRO A 129 17.40 -7.84 -5.80
CA PRO A 129 17.75 -7.18 -7.05
C PRO A 129 17.01 -7.74 -8.27
N CYS A 130 16.30 -6.87 -8.98
CA CYS A 130 15.48 -7.22 -10.15
C CYS A 130 15.79 -6.28 -11.32
N ILE A 131 16.78 -6.65 -12.13
CA ILE A 131 17.28 -5.84 -13.26
C ILE A 131 16.42 -6.13 -14.49
N ILE A 132 15.92 -5.07 -15.13
CA ILE A 132 15.26 -5.15 -16.44
C ILE A 132 16.30 -4.84 -17.53
N VAL A 133 16.45 -5.74 -18.50
CA VAL A 133 17.31 -5.55 -19.68
C VAL A 133 16.44 -5.45 -20.93
N ILE A 134 16.63 -4.41 -21.74
CA ILE A 134 15.85 -4.15 -22.94
C ILE A 134 16.76 -4.26 -24.17
N CYS A 135 16.59 -5.34 -24.92
CA CYS A 135 17.38 -5.69 -26.09
C CYS A 135 16.72 -5.11 -27.35
N CYS A 136 17.06 -3.88 -27.69
CA CYS A 136 16.57 -3.19 -28.88
C CYS A 136 17.61 -2.22 -29.45
N THR A 137 17.64 -2.08 -30.78
CA THR A 137 18.35 -0.96 -31.42
C THR A 137 17.78 0.38 -30.92
N PRO A 138 18.60 1.40 -30.66
CA PRO A 138 18.13 2.68 -30.15
C PRO A 138 17.33 3.47 -31.20
N THR A 139 16.01 3.23 -31.22
CA THR A 139 15.00 4.11 -31.81
C THR A 139 14.56 5.17 -30.79
N ASP A 140 13.86 6.23 -31.24
CA ASP A 140 13.28 7.30 -30.41
C ASP A 140 12.13 6.84 -29.49
N SER A 141 12.45 5.90 -28.59
CA SER A 141 11.51 5.26 -27.66
C SER A 141 11.16 6.19 -26.50
N THR A 142 10.14 7.02 -26.71
CA THR A 142 9.50 7.84 -25.66
C THR A 142 8.75 7.02 -24.60
N GLN A 143 8.73 5.67 -24.70
CA GLN A 143 8.08 4.79 -23.72
C GLN A 143 8.82 4.81 -22.37
N VAL A 144 8.22 5.49 -21.38
CA VAL A 144 8.73 5.53 -20.01
C VAL A 144 8.61 4.15 -19.34
N ILE A 145 9.72 3.41 -19.26
CA ILE A 145 9.81 2.17 -18.50
C ILE A 145 9.77 2.49 -16.98
N PRO A 146 8.80 1.98 -16.20
CA PRO A 146 8.55 2.42 -14.82
C PRO A 146 9.35 1.66 -13.73
N PHE A 147 10.29 0.80 -14.12
CA PHE A 147 11.00 -0.12 -13.22
C PHE A 147 12.19 0.51 -12.49
N PRO A 148 12.67 -0.05 -11.35
CA PRO A 148 13.72 0.56 -10.54
C PRO A 148 15.08 0.57 -11.26
N THR A 149 15.51 -0.58 -11.79
CA THR A 149 16.80 -0.76 -12.47
C THR A 149 16.55 -1.24 -13.88
N VAL A 150 17.03 -0.47 -14.86
CA VAL A 150 16.76 -0.67 -16.30
C VAL A 150 18.04 -0.41 -17.08
N ILE A 151 18.44 -1.38 -17.90
CA ILE A 151 19.55 -1.28 -18.85
C ILE A 151 18.99 -1.48 -20.26
N GLN A 152 19.39 -0.64 -21.21
CA GLN A 152 19.15 -0.87 -22.64
C GLN A 152 20.42 -1.44 -23.26
N THR A 153 20.27 -2.41 -24.16
CA THR A 153 21.36 -3.01 -24.92
C THR A 153 21.02 -3.02 -26.41
N ALA A 154 22.04 -2.80 -27.25
CA ALA A 154 21.93 -2.45 -28.67
C ALA A 154 21.51 -3.65 -29.56
N GLY A 155 20.33 -4.20 -29.28
CA GLY A 155 19.84 -5.44 -29.87
C GLY A 155 20.23 -6.67 -29.06
N TYR A 156 20.28 -7.82 -29.72
CA TYR A 156 20.52 -9.14 -29.12
C TYR A 156 21.76 -9.86 -29.70
N ALA A 157 22.64 -9.13 -30.38
CA ALA A 157 23.89 -9.66 -30.89
C ALA A 157 24.84 -10.03 -29.72
N PRO A 158 25.65 -11.11 -29.81
CA PRO A 158 26.49 -11.56 -28.71
C PRO A 158 27.38 -10.46 -28.10
N PRO A 159 28.10 -9.62 -28.87
CA PRO A 159 28.94 -8.56 -28.29
C PRO A 159 28.16 -7.51 -27.49
N ALA A 160 26.89 -7.26 -27.83
CA ALA A 160 26.03 -6.36 -27.07
C ALA A 160 25.58 -6.99 -25.74
N LEU A 161 25.24 -8.29 -25.75
CA LEU A 161 24.86 -9.03 -24.55
C LEU A 161 26.06 -9.26 -23.61
N GLU A 162 27.24 -9.56 -24.15
CA GLU A 162 28.51 -9.64 -23.42
C GLU A 162 28.85 -8.31 -22.75
N TYR A 163 28.80 -7.20 -23.49
CA TYR A 163 29.00 -5.86 -22.93
C TYR A 163 27.94 -5.51 -21.86
N THR A 164 26.72 -6.02 -21.99
CA THR A 164 25.64 -5.85 -20.99
C THR A 164 25.94 -6.62 -19.70
N ALA A 165 26.46 -7.85 -19.82
CA ALA A 165 26.89 -8.63 -18.66
C ALA A 165 28.06 -7.93 -17.95
N ALA A 166 29.09 -7.52 -18.69
CA ALA A 166 30.22 -6.76 -18.15
C ALA A 166 29.79 -5.44 -17.47
N LEU A 167 28.76 -4.76 -18.00
CA LEU A 167 28.16 -3.57 -17.41
C LEU A 167 27.40 -3.88 -16.10
N ILE A 168 26.68 -5.00 -16.03
CA ILE A 168 25.99 -5.46 -14.82
C ILE A 168 27.03 -5.81 -13.73
N PHE A 169 27.97 -6.70 -14.03
CA PHE A 169 28.97 -7.21 -13.10
C PHE A 169 30.16 -6.26 -12.86
N GLY A 170 30.21 -5.11 -13.53
CA GLY A 170 31.18 -4.04 -13.25
C GLY A 170 32.60 -4.31 -13.79
N GLU A 171 32.72 -5.20 -14.78
CA GLU A 171 33.97 -5.61 -15.41
C GLU A 171 34.52 -4.53 -16.37
N LEU A 172 33.66 -3.61 -16.82
CA LEU A 172 34.04 -2.44 -17.62
C LEU A 172 34.83 -1.43 -16.77
N GLN A 173 36.16 -1.47 -16.86
CA GLN A 173 37.02 -0.45 -16.26
C GLN A 173 36.81 0.93 -16.90
N PRO A 174 36.70 2.01 -16.12
CA PRO A 174 36.74 3.36 -16.66
C PRO A 174 38.15 3.69 -17.16
N SER A 175 38.27 4.00 -18.46
CA SER A 175 39.51 4.56 -19.02
C SER A 175 39.83 5.89 -18.32
N PRO A 176 41.05 6.09 -17.76
CA PRO A 176 41.40 7.36 -17.15
C PRO A 176 41.57 8.45 -18.22
N GLN A 177 40.60 9.36 -18.31
CA GLN A 177 40.74 10.62 -19.05
C GLN A 177 41.07 11.78 -18.08
N PRO A 178 41.74 12.85 -18.54
CA PRO A 178 42.18 13.96 -17.69
C PRO A 178 41.01 14.84 -17.19
N ASP A 179 41.23 15.56 -16.09
CA ASP A 179 40.24 16.41 -15.44
C ASP A 179 39.67 17.51 -16.36
N PRO A 180 38.33 17.69 -16.40
CA PRO A 180 37.71 18.87 -17.00
C PRO A 180 37.63 20.06 -16.01
N SER A 181 37.85 21.26 -16.53
CA SER A 181 37.69 22.53 -15.81
C SER A 181 36.22 22.88 -15.49
N PRO A 182 35.92 23.69 -14.45
CA PRO A 182 34.57 23.83 -13.91
C PRO A 182 33.72 24.93 -14.58
N GLU A 183 32.86 24.56 -15.52
CA GLU A 183 31.64 25.34 -15.90
C GLU A 183 30.41 24.38 -16.02
N PRO A 184 29.19 24.81 -16.40
CA PRO A 184 28.13 25.02 -15.41
C PRO A 184 27.11 23.87 -15.32
N GLN A 185 26.26 23.96 -14.30
CA GLN A 185 25.20 22.99 -13.99
C GLN A 185 24.22 22.78 -15.17
N ASN A 186 24.21 21.58 -15.74
CA ASN A 186 23.13 21.10 -16.60
C ASN A 186 22.28 20.04 -15.87
N THR A 187 20.98 20.03 -16.14
CA THR A 187 20.00 19.20 -15.44
C THR A 187 19.97 17.77 -15.97
N ASP A 188 20.74 16.89 -15.33
CA ASP A 188 20.58 15.44 -15.46
C ASP A 188 19.36 14.97 -14.60
N PRO A 189 18.44 14.12 -15.11
CA PRO A 189 17.26 13.67 -14.34
C PRO A 189 17.65 12.71 -13.20
N GLN A 190 18.01 13.31 -12.07
CA GLN A 190 18.62 12.66 -10.89
C GLN A 190 18.09 11.25 -10.58
N GLN A 191 19.01 10.29 -10.65
CA GLN A 191 18.87 8.97 -10.04
C GLN A 191 18.36 9.11 -8.59
N PRO A 192 17.27 8.43 -8.19
CA PRO A 192 16.71 8.57 -6.84
C PRO A 192 17.72 8.18 -5.75
N ARG A 193 18.28 9.20 -5.09
CA ARG A 193 19.25 9.02 -3.99
C ARG A 193 18.63 8.14 -2.90
N LEU A 194 19.39 7.14 -2.45
CA LEU A 194 19.08 6.42 -1.21
C LEU A 194 19.45 7.32 -0.02
N TRP A 195 18.52 7.47 0.93
CA TRP A 195 18.72 8.28 2.13
C TRP A 195 18.88 7.40 3.37
N PRO A 196 19.76 7.77 4.31
CA PRO A 196 19.85 7.09 5.60
C PRO A 196 18.53 7.27 6.36
N VAL A 197 17.93 6.14 6.74
CA VAL A 197 16.70 6.11 7.53
C VAL A 197 17.05 5.85 8.99
N GLU A 198 16.78 6.82 9.86
CA GLU A 198 16.90 6.69 11.30
C GLU A 198 15.58 6.22 11.93
N GLN A 199 15.65 5.64 13.12
CA GLN A 199 14.48 5.56 14.00
C GLN A 199 14.23 6.94 14.63
N TRP A 200 12.95 7.34 14.67
CA TRP A 200 12.50 8.56 15.34
C TRP A 200 12.76 8.51 16.85
N ASN A 201 13.19 9.64 17.42
CA ASN A 201 13.37 9.85 18.85
C ASN A 201 12.57 11.08 19.28
N GLU A 202 11.63 10.92 20.20
CA GLU A 202 10.71 12.00 20.60
C GLU A 202 11.43 13.28 21.04
N VAL A 203 12.38 13.16 21.98
CA VAL A 203 13.08 14.29 22.60
C VAL A 203 13.85 15.13 21.58
N ARG A 204 14.35 14.48 20.51
CA ARG A 204 15.13 15.12 19.44
C ARG A 204 14.27 15.60 18.27
N ASP A 205 13.27 14.82 17.87
CA ASP A 205 12.64 14.94 16.55
C ASP A 205 11.22 15.51 16.59
N VAL A 206 10.50 15.52 17.72
CA VAL A 206 9.05 15.82 17.76
C VAL A 206 8.70 17.20 17.19
N SER A 207 9.49 18.24 17.48
CA SER A 207 9.22 19.60 16.99
C SER A 207 9.37 19.71 15.47
N SER A 208 10.44 19.16 14.89
CA SER A 208 10.65 19.23 13.43
C SER A 208 9.75 18.26 12.65
N VAL A 209 9.22 17.23 13.32
CA VAL A 209 8.11 16.41 12.79
C VAL A 209 6.78 17.18 12.85
N LEU A 210 6.54 18.03 13.84
CA LEU A 210 5.35 18.89 13.91
C LEU A 210 5.35 19.97 12.82
N GLU A 211 6.51 20.60 12.58
CA GLU A 211 6.74 21.49 11.44
C GLU A 211 6.41 20.76 10.13
N LEU A 212 7.02 19.59 9.91
CA LEU A 212 6.81 18.78 8.72
C LEU A 212 5.34 18.32 8.56
N TRP A 213 4.65 18.02 9.67
CA TRP A 213 3.23 17.67 9.66
C TRP A 213 2.41 18.85 9.14
N ASN A 214 2.49 20.01 9.80
CA ASN A 214 1.70 21.20 9.46
C ASN A 214 2.10 21.83 8.10
N GLU A 215 3.30 21.57 7.59
CA GLU A 215 3.72 21.89 6.20
C GLU A 215 3.03 21.03 5.13
N ASN A 216 2.69 19.76 5.44
CA ASN A 216 2.15 18.80 4.47
C ASN A 216 0.64 18.55 4.63
N ILE A 217 0.13 18.72 5.84
CA ILE A 217 -1.24 18.45 6.27
C ILE A 217 -1.78 19.71 6.93
N ASN A 218 -2.80 20.32 6.33
CA ASN A 218 -3.38 21.58 6.76
C ASN A 218 -4.90 21.45 6.95
N GLY A 219 -5.56 22.54 7.33
CA GLY A 219 -7.01 22.56 7.58
C GLY A 219 -7.40 21.72 8.80
N ARG A 220 -8.35 20.79 8.62
CA ARG A 220 -9.00 20.06 9.72
C ARG A 220 -8.09 19.13 10.52
N PHE A 221 -6.93 18.77 9.96
CA PHE A 221 -5.99 17.79 10.53
C PHE A 221 -4.77 18.42 11.25
N ILE A 222 -4.85 19.70 11.64
CA ILE A 222 -3.77 20.40 12.35
C ILE A 222 -3.62 19.89 13.79
N LEU A 223 -2.39 19.49 14.12
CA LEU A 223 -1.98 19.00 15.44
C LEU A 223 -1.14 20.04 16.18
N ASP A 224 -1.14 19.96 17.51
CA ASP A 224 -0.14 20.58 18.37
C ASP A 224 0.89 19.55 18.85
N GLN A 225 1.97 20.04 19.48
CA GLN A 225 3.10 19.20 19.91
C GLN A 225 2.68 18.12 20.93
N ALA A 226 1.77 18.44 21.85
CA ALA A 226 1.32 17.50 22.88
C ALA A 226 0.48 16.37 22.29
N THR A 227 -0.44 16.70 21.38
CA THR A 227 -1.28 15.73 20.66
C THR A 227 -0.41 14.85 19.76
N LEU A 228 0.50 15.43 18.98
CA LEU A 228 1.41 14.67 18.11
C LEU A 228 2.35 13.76 18.91
N ALA A 229 2.95 14.25 20.01
CA ALA A 229 3.76 13.43 20.90
C ALA A 229 2.96 12.25 21.47
N SER A 230 1.72 12.49 21.92
CA SER A 230 0.83 11.44 22.42
C SER A 230 0.54 10.38 21.35
N LEU A 231 0.23 10.79 20.11
CA LEU A 231 -0.06 9.85 19.02
C LEU A 231 1.17 9.00 18.65
N LEU A 232 2.36 9.59 18.60
CA LEU A 232 3.60 8.90 18.23
C LEU A 232 4.21 8.06 19.38
N ARG A 233 4.01 8.44 20.64
CA ARG A 233 4.56 7.74 21.81
C ARG A 233 3.74 6.50 22.21
N ARG A 234 3.80 5.43 21.40
CA ARG A 234 3.17 4.13 21.72
C ARG A 234 4.24 3.05 21.94
N PRO A 235 4.83 2.91 23.15
CA PRO A 235 5.86 1.90 23.41
C PRO A 235 5.35 0.48 23.13
N GLY A 236 6.19 -0.36 22.53
CA GLY A 236 5.84 -1.72 22.08
C GLY A 236 5.09 -1.78 20.75
N TYR A 237 4.25 -0.78 20.45
CA TYR A 237 3.33 -0.79 19.29
C TYR A 237 3.74 0.14 18.16
N ALA A 238 4.43 1.25 18.43
CA ALA A 238 4.95 2.16 17.42
C ALA A 238 6.42 1.91 17.10
N LYS A 239 6.76 2.03 15.81
CA LYS A 239 8.14 2.25 15.37
C LYS A 239 8.14 3.22 14.20
N HIS A 240 8.57 4.45 14.46
CA HIS A 240 8.55 5.53 13.47
C HIS A 240 9.96 5.77 12.92
N TYR A 241 10.02 6.22 11.67
CA TYR A 241 11.27 6.36 10.92
C TYR A 241 11.37 7.76 10.33
N VAL A 242 12.58 8.33 10.29
CA VAL A 242 12.83 9.65 9.74
C VAL A 242 14.02 9.67 8.79
N VAL A 243 13.97 10.60 7.84
CA VAL A 243 15.12 11.01 7.01
C VAL A 243 15.44 12.46 7.34
N ARG A 244 16.73 12.74 7.48
CA ARG A 244 17.28 14.00 7.98
C ARG A 244 18.25 14.60 6.96
N ASP A 245 18.33 15.92 6.90
CA ASP A 245 19.43 16.57 6.20
C ASP A 245 20.72 16.45 7.03
N THR A 246 21.81 16.03 6.37
CA THR A 246 23.08 15.72 7.04
C THR A 246 23.92 16.96 7.39
N ARG A 247 23.51 18.17 6.97
CA ARG A 247 24.22 19.42 7.26
C ARG A 247 23.53 20.26 8.34
N SER A 248 22.20 20.27 8.34
CA SER A 248 21.35 21.11 9.21
C SER A 248 20.64 20.33 10.32
N GLY A 249 20.57 18.99 10.24
CA GLY A 249 19.88 18.15 11.22
C GLY A 249 18.34 18.20 11.13
N VAL A 250 17.79 18.97 10.20
CA VAL A 250 16.34 19.15 9.97
C VAL A 250 15.71 17.88 9.43
N ILE A 251 14.48 17.56 9.88
CA ILE A 251 13.72 16.43 9.36
C ILE A 251 13.20 16.76 7.96
N LEU A 252 13.55 15.93 6.98
CA LEU A 252 13.10 16.03 5.58
C LEU A 252 11.93 15.09 5.27
N GLY A 253 11.75 14.03 6.06
CA GLY A 253 10.61 13.12 5.92
C GLY A 253 10.41 12.25 7.15
N ILE A 254 9.16 11.81 7.36
CA ILE A 254 8.76 10.86 8.40
C ILE A 254 7.89 9.75 7.80
N CYS A 255 8.07 8.53 8.29
CA CYS A 255 7.14 7.43 8.16
C CYS A 255 6.68 6.96 9.55
N ALA A 256 5.40 7.17 9.87
CA ALA A 256 4.79 6.69 11.10
C ALA A 256 4.20 5.30 10.88
N THR A 257 4.64 4.30 11.66
CA THR A 257 4.05 2.95 11.68
C THR A 257 3.56 2.52 13.06
N TYR A 258 2.52 1.68 13.08
CA TYR A 258 1.97 1.03 14.27
C TYR A 258 1.72 -0.47 14.04
N LEU A 259 1.65 -1.20 15.15
CA LEU A 259 1.17 -2.57 15.27
C LEU A 259 -0.05 -2.59 16.19
N ALA A 260 -1.09 -3.34 15.84
CA ALA A 260 -2.28 -3.55 16.68
C ALA A 260 -2.72 -5.01 16.61
N TYR A 261 -3.26 -5.57 17.71
CA TYR A 261 -3.71 -6.96 17.72
C TYR A 261 -5.07 -7.11 17.01
N VAL A 262 -5.30 -8.31 16.50
CA VAL A 262 -6.53 -8.69 15.79
C VAL A 262 -7.43 -9.57 16.66
N ASP A 263 -6.83 -10.35 17.57
CA ASP A 263 -7.48 -11.37 18.38
C ASP A 263 -6.97 -11.36 19.84
N LYS A 264 -7.73 -11.98 20.74
CA LYS A 264 -7.43 -11.99 22.19
C LYS A 264 -6.19 -12.81 22.54
N GLU A 265 -5.79 -13.73 21.66
CA GLU A 265 -4.59 -14.55 21.78
C GLU A 265 -3.31 -13.72 21.56
N GLY A 266 -3.40 -12.55 20.89
CA GLY A 266 -2.25 -11.69 20.61
C GLY A 266 -1.28 -12.27 19.58
N GLU A 267 -1.71 -13.28 18.80
CA GLU A 267 -0.85 -13.91 17.79
C GLU A 267 -0.91 -13.20 16.43
N LYS A 268 -2.04 -12.53 16.12
CA LYS A 268 -2.28 -11.89 14.83
C LYS A 268 -2.23 -10.37 14.97
N LEU A 269 -1.45 -9.74 14.09
CA LEU A 269 -1.18 -8.31 14.06
C LEU A 269 -1.61 -7.67 12.73
N ILE A 270 -2.08 -6.43 12.81
CA ILE A 270 -2.11 -5.49 11.69
C ILE A 270 -0.91 -4.55 11.81
N ALA A 271 -0.23 -4.36 10.69
CA ALA A 271 0.84 -3.40 10.52
C ALA A 271 0.34 -2.17 9.75
N SER A 272 0.25 -1.03 10.42
CA SER A 272 -0.24 0.23 9.86
C SER A 272 0.91 1.09 9.33
N LEU A 273 0.85 1.50 8.06
CA LEU A 273 1.60 2.63 7.50
C LEU A 273 0.77 3.91 7.68
N ALA A 274 0.77 4.45 8.90
CA ALA A 274 -0.18 5.48 9.33
C ALA A 274 -0.03 6.82 8.62
N ALA A 275 1.22 7.25 8.37
CA ALA A 275 1.54 8.44 7.61
C ALA A 275 2.92 8.32 6.95
N LEU A 276 3.07 8.93 5.77
CA LEU A 276 4.35 9.06 5.06
C LEU A 276 4.44 10.48 4.46
N LEU A 277 5.25 11.34 5.07
CA LEU A 277 5.38 12.75 4.69
C LEU A 277 6.82 13.07 4.26
N VAL A 278 6.95 13.93 3.24
CA VAL A 278 8.23 14.42 2.72
C VAL A 278 8.13 15.91 2.45
N ARG A 279 9.02 16.69 3.06
CA ARG A 279 9.13 18.15 3.00
C ARG A 279 9.03 18.63 1.55
N ALA A 280 8.14 19.59 1.27
CA ALA A 280 7.74 19.91 -0.10
C ALA A 280 8.92 20.20 -1.04
N THR A 281 9.90 20.95 -0.55
CA THR A 281 11.15 21.32 -1.25
C THR A 281 12.13 20.16 -1.48
N HIS A 282 11.89 18.99 -0.89
CA HIS A 282 12.76 17.80 -0.96
C HIS A 282 12.03 16.55 -1.50
N ARG A 283 10.83 16.73 -2.08
CA ARG A 283 10.10 15.68 -2.80
C ARG A 283 10.88 15.26 -4.06
N HIS A 284 10.53 14.11 -4.62
CA HIS A 284 11.18 13.47 -5.79
C HIS A 284 12.63 12.99 -5.58
N LEU A 285 13.38 13.50 -4.59
CA LEU A 285 14.77 13.13 -4.28
C LEU A 285 15.00 11.69 -3.72
N GLY A 286 14.04 10.77 -3.82
CA GLY A 286 14.16 9.39 -3.28
C GLY A 286 13.83 9.21 -1.78
N ILE A 287 13.65 10.28 -1.01
CA ILE A 287 13.36 10.25 0.45
C ILE A 287 12.17 9.34 0.80
N GLY A 288 11.03 9.54 0.14
CA GLY A 288 9.82 8.75 0.39
C GLY A 288 9.95 7.26 0.03
N LEU A 289 10.81 6.93 -0.95
CA LEU A 289 11.13 5.54 -1.31
C LEU A 289 11.99 4.89 -0.24
N SER A 290 13.00 5.62 0.26
CA SER A 290 13.89 5.14 1.34
C SER A 290 13.08 4.84 2.61
N LEU A 291 12.24 5.78 3.05
CA LEU A 291 11.36 5.64 4.20
C LEU A 291 10.36 4.48 4.05
N HIS A 292 9.65 4.40 2.93
CA HIS A 292 8.63 3.38 2.70
C HIS A 292 9.22 1.97 2.61
N SER A 293 10.31 1.79 1.87
CA SER A 293 10.95 0.48 1.70
C SER A 293 11.50 -0.03 3.04
N HIS A 294 12.12 0.85 3.83
CA HIS A 294 12.57 0.52 5.18
C HIS A 294 11.39 0.12 6.08
N ALA A 295 10.34 0.94 6.14
CA ALA A 295 9.17 0.69 6.96
C ALA A 295 8.47 -0.63 6.60
N ILE A 296 8.19 -0.89 5.32
CA ILE A 296 7.54 -2.14 4.88
C ILE A 296 8.43 -3.36 5.10
N SER A 297 9.75 -3.25 4.89
CA SER A 297 10.69 -4.35 5.19
C SER A 297 10.70 -4.69 6.69
N GLN A 298 10.66 -3.68 7.56
CA GLN A 298 10.58 -3.88 9.01
C GLN A 298 9.23 -4.50 9.42
N LEU A 299 8.11 -3.98 8.92
CA LEU A 299 6.77 -4.48 9.24
C LEU A 299 6.54 -5.93 8.75
N LYS A 300 6.98 -6.27 7.53
CA LYS A 300 6.95 -7.65 7.00
C LYS A 300 7.75 -8.65 7.85
N ARG A 301 8.79 -8.19 8.55
CA ARG A 301 9.66 -9.02 9.40
C ARG A 301 9.12 -9.22 10.82
N THR A 302 8.05 -8.51 11.20
CA THR A 302 7.38 -8.71 12.48
C THR A 302 6.52 -9.98 12.43
N ARG A 303 6.87 -10.98 13.26
CA ARG A 303 6.07 -12.21 13.41
C ARG A 303 4.63 -11.85 13.78
N GLY A 304 3.67 -12.54 13.15
CA GLY A 304 2.23 -12.38 13.43
C GLY A 304 1.53 -11.33 12.57
N VAL A 305 2.26 -10.50 11.80
CA VAL A 305 1.62 -9.56 10.86
C VAL A 305 0.92 -10.33 9.76
N ILE A 306 -0.43 -10.27 9.76
CA ILE A 306 -1.30 -10.89 8.75
C ILE A 306 -1.79 -9.89 7.70
N ARG A 307 -1.62 -8.58 7.94
CA ARG A 307 -2.14 -7.51 7.09
C ARG A 307 -1.34 -6.22 7.23
N LEU A 308 -1.09 -5.57 6.09
CA LEU A 308 -0.53 -4.24 5.96
C LEU A 308 -1.63 -3.25 5.57
N GLN A 309 -1.85 -2.21 6.38
CA GLN A 309 -2.79 -1.11 6.13
C GLN A 309 -2.03 0.17 5.73
N PHE A 310 -2.62 1.01 4.89
CA PHE A 310 -2.21 2.39 4.66
C PHE A 310 -3.25 3.31 5.32
N GLY A 311 -2.79 4.15 6.25
CA GLY A 311 -3.62 4.62 7.37
C GLY A 311 -3.45 3.74 8.61
N SER A 312 -4.35 3.87 9.59
CA SER A 312 -4.19 3.29 10.94
C SER A 312 -5.52 2.81 11.54
N THR A 313 -5.50 1.70 12.28
CA THR A 313 -6.64 1.26 13.13
C THR A 313 -6.72 2.10 14.39
N PHE A 314 -5.71 1.99 15.27
CA PHE A 314 -5.49 2.76 16.49
C PHE A 314 -3.97 2.83 16.83
N PRO A 315 -3.45 3.96 17.35
CA PRO A 315 -4.11 5.26 17.41
C PRO A 315 -4.40 5.77 15.98
N ARG A 316 -5.62 6.26 15.75
CA ARG A 316 -6.08 6.62 14.42
C ARG A 316 -5.77 8.08 14.14
N ILE A 317 -4.59 8.32 13.58
CA ILE A 317 -4.28 9.65 13.04
C ILE A 317 -5.11 9.86 11.77
N LEU A 318 -5.01 8.94 10.82
CA LEU A 318 -5.81 8.91 9.59
C LEU A 318 -6.34 7.49 9.39
N TYR A 319 -7.61 7.35 8.99
CA TYR A 319 -8.19 6.02 8.69
C TYR A 319 -7.48 5.37 7.49
N GLY A 320 -7.26 6.18 6.46
CA GLY A 320 -6.56 5.89 5.22
C GLY A 320 -6.10 7.20 4.56
N PRO A 321 -5.62 7.18 3.31
CA PRO A 321 -5.41 8.40 2.54
C PRO A 321 -6.70 9.26 2.48
N PRO A 322 -6.66 10.55 2.90
CA PRO A 322 -7.79 11.46 2.74
C PRO A 322 -8.12 11.72 1.27
N SER A 323 -9.39 12.03 0.98
CA SER A 323 -9.89 12.29 -0.38
C SER A 323 -9.83 13.75 -0.78
N ASP A 324 -9.70 14.68 0.18
CA ASP A 324 -9.52 16.12 -0.04
C ASP A 324 -8.05 16.54 -0.14
N VAL A 325 -7.11 15.68 0.30
CA VAL A 325 -5.66 15.92 0.23
C VAL A 325 -5.09 15.34 -1.07
N GLN A 326 -4.48 16.18 -1.91
CA GLN A 326 -3.76 15.70 -3.11
C GLN A 326 -2.44 15.02 -2.73
N PHE A 327 -2.26 13.76 -3.13
CA PHE A 327 -1.01 13.01 -2.99
C PHE A 327 -0.72 12.17 -4.25
N ASN A 328 0.49 11.64 -4.36
CA ASN A 328 0.91 10.86 -5.53
C ASN A 328 0.39 9.41 -5.45
N GLU A 329 -0.91 9.20 -5.68
CA GLU A 329 -1.56 7.89 -5.68
C GLU A 329 -0.83 6.86 -6.55
N GLY A 330 -0.39 7.26 -7.76
CA GLY A 330 0.33 6.39 -8.68
C GLY A 330 1.64 5.85 -8.10
N TRP A 331 2.32 6.63 -7.26
CA TRP A 331 3.52 6.20 -6.54
C TRP A 331 3.22 5.13 -5.49
N PHE A 332 2.05 5.19 -4.83
CA PHE A 332 1.57 4.15 -3.91
C PHE A 332 1.03 2.92 -4.66
N ARG A 333 0.27 3.10 -5.75
CA ARG A 333 -0.23 1.99 -6.60
C ARG A 333 0.91 1.15 -7.18
N ARG A 334 1.99 1.77 -7.67
CA ARG A 334 3.25 1.09 -8.09
C ARG A 334 4.00 0.38 -6.95
N ARG A 335 3.50 0.41 -5.72
CA ARG A 335 4.03 -0.32 -4.53
C ARG A 335 3.00 -1.30 -3.95
N GLY A 336 2.01 -1.67 -4.77
CA GLY A 336 0.98 -2.64 -4.42
C GLY A 336 -0.02 -2.12 -3.38
N TRP A 337 -0.36 -0.83 -3.41
CA TRP A 337 -1.49 -0.26 -2.65
C TRP A 337 -2.64 0.02 -3.62
N GLN A 338 -3.60 -0.90 -3.71
CA GLN A 338 -4.81 -0.75 -4.53
C GLN A 338 -5.75 0.26 -3.83
N MET A 339 -6.35 1.20 -4.57
CA MET A 339 -7.17 2.27 -3.96
C MET A 339 -8.19 2.92 -4.92
N ASP A 340 -8.54 2.18 -5.98
CA ASP A 340 -9.25 2.65 -7.17
C ASP A 340 -10.40 1.70 -7.58
N LYS A 341 -10.95 0.91 -6.63
CA LYS A 341 -11.94 -0.14 -6.89
C LYS A 341 -13.18 -0.11 -5.99
N ASP A 342 -13.39 0.95 -5.21
CA ASP A 342 -14.57 1.17 -4.33
C ASP A 342 -14.98 -0.02 -3.43
N THR A 343 -14.02 -0.89 -3.10
CA THR A 343 -14.23 -2.18 -2.40
C THR A 343 -13.30 -2.28 -1.19
N PRO A 344 -13.70 -3.00 -0.12
CA PRO A 344 -12.92 -3.07 1.11
C PRO A 344 -11.46 -3.47 0.88
N GLY A 345 -10.54 -2.67 1.41
CA GLY A 345 -9.09 -2.75 1.28
C GLY A 345 -8.53 -2.20 -0.03
N GLN A 346 -9.38 -1.88 -1.01
CA GLN A 346 -8.98 -1.48 -2.36
C GLN A 346 -9.62 -0.16 -2.79
N GLY A 347 -9.98 0.68 -1.81
CA GLY A 347 -10.42 2.06 -2.02
C GLY A 347 -11.87 2.35 -1.63
N GLN A 348 -12.52 1.56 -0.77
CA GLN A 348 -13.87 1.89 -0.31
C GLN A 348 -13.85 3.24 0.42
N ILE A 349 -14.84 4.09 0.14
CA ILE A 349 -14.98 5.36 0.85
C ILE A 349 -15.36 5.10 2.30
N VAL A 350 -14.63 5.74 3.20
CA VAL A 350 -14.89 5.77 4.64
C VAL A 350 -14.89 7.22 5.08
N SER A 351 -15.88 7.64 5.86
CA SER A 351 -16.02 9.01 6.32
C SER A 351 -16.03 9.09 7.85
N ASP A 352 -15.42 10.13 8.40
CA ASP A 352 -15.67 10.55 9.77
C ASP A 352 -16.78 11.61 9.73
N LEU A 353 -17.75 11.52 10.63
CA LEU A 353 -18.95 12.36 10.66
C LEU A 353 -19.00 13.23 11.91
N ILE A 354 -19.76 14.32 11.85
CA ILE A 354 -20.10 15.15 13.01
C ILE A 354 -21.62 15.37 13.08
N LEU A 355 -22.18 15.24 14.27
CA LEU A 355 -23.57 15.53 14.61
C LEU A 355 -23.61 16.65 15.64
N ASP A 356 -24.39 17.70 15.38
CA ASP A 356 -24.78 18.68 16.38
C ASP A 356 -26.12 18.24 16.99
N PHE A 357 -26.21 18.14 18.32
CA PHE A 357 -27.36 17.52 18.97
C PHE A 357 -28.66 18.30 18.81
N LYS A 358 -28.63 19.53 18.30
CA LYS A 358 -29.84 20.28 17.91
C LYS A 358 -30.50 19.75 16.62
N ASP A 359 -29.73 19.05 15.78
CA ASP A 359 -30.18 18.52 14.48
C ASP A 359 -30.50 17.01 14.55
N TRP A 360 -30.22 16.37 15.69
CA TRP A 360 -30.59 14.98 15.97
C TRP A 360 -32.10 14.87 16.13
N ASN A 361 -32.76 14.23 15.16
CA ASN A 361 -34.19 13.96 15.18
C ASN A 361 -34.41 12.44 15.22
N TYR A 362 -34.89 11.93 16.35
CA TYR A 362 -35.20 10.52 16.58
C TYR A 362 -36.47 10.38 17.41
N ASP A 363 -37.55 9.90 16.78
CA ASP A 363 -38.74 9.44 17.47
C ASP A 363 -38.51 7.99 17.93
N GLU A 364 -38.53 7.76 19.25
CA GLU A 364 -38.21 6.46 19.83
C GLU A 364 -39.28 5.41 19.45
N PRO A 365 -38.95 4.39 18.62
CA PRO A 365 -39.94 3.46 18.09
C PRO A 365 -40.46 2.56 19.21
N SER A 366 -41.79 2.45 19.32
CA SER A 366 -42.47 1.78 20.44
C SER A 366 -42.39 0.23 20.42
N SER A 367 -41.22 -0.32 20.08
CA SER A 367 -40.94 -1.75 20.12
C SER A 367 -40.49 -2.17 21.53
N ALA A 368 -41.39 -2.80 22.28
CA ALA A 368 -41.11 -3.34 23.62
C ALA A 368 -40.04 -4.46 23.67
N GLN A 369 -39.45 -4.84 22.54
CA GLN A 369 -38.38 -5.84 22.44
C GLN A 369 -36.98 -5.24 22.43
N LEU A 370 -36.83 -3.97 22.05
CA LEU A 370 -35.54 -3.28 22.01
C LEU A 370 -35.36 -2.40 23.25
N SER A 371 -34.14 -2.37 23.79
CA SER A 371 -33.77 -1.49 24.89
C SER A 371 -32.29 -1.12 24.84
N TYR A 372 -31.96 0.09 25.30
CA TYR A 372 -30.60 0.61 25.27
C TYR A 372 -30.18 1.07 26.66
N ARG A 373 -28.93 0.80 27.05
CA ARG A 373 -28.39 1.20 28.35
C ARG A 373 -26.87 1.28 28.32
N LEU A 374 -26.29 1.88 29.36
CA LEU A 374 -24.86 1.79 29.61
C LEU A 374 -24.48 0.37 30.06
N CYS A 375 -23.25 -0.01 29.77
CA CYS A 375 -22.66 -1.29 30.16
C CYS A 375 -22.41 -1.36 31.68
N ALA A 376 -22.65 -2.53 32.27
CA ALA A 376 -22.20 -2.84 33.62
C ALA A 376 -20.95 -3.75 33.57
N GLN A 377 -20.20 -3.83 34.67
CA GLN A 377 -19.00 -4.68 34.77
C GLN A 377 -19.32 -6.17 34.48
N GLU A 378 -20.53 -6.63 34.77
CA GLU A 378 -21.02 -7.99 34.48
C GLU A 378 -21.30 -8.26 32.99
N ASP A 379 -21.48 -7.23 32.17
CA ASP A 379 -21.68 -7.38 30.73
C ASP A 379 -20.36 -7.54 29.96
N MET A 380 -19.24 -7.06 30.51
CA MET A 380 -17.95 -6.91 29.81
C MET A 380 -17.49 -8.19 29.08
N MET A 381 -17.67 -9.37 29.69
CA MET A 381 -17.31 -10.63 29.05
C MET A 381 -18.16 -10.93 27.80
N LYS A 382 -19.47 -10.63 27.85
CA LYS A 382 -20.40 -10.80 26.72
C LYS A 382 -20.11 -9.78 25.62
N VAL A 383 -19.77 -8.54 26.01
CA VAL A 383 -19.37 -7.45 25.10
C VAL A 383 -18.11 -7.84 24.33
N LEU A 384 -17.08 -8.35 25.01
CA LEU A 384 -15.85 -8.80 24.36
C LEU A 384 -16.08 -10.01 23.43
N GLU A 385 -16.91 -10.98 23.84
CA GLU A 385 -17.28 -12.10 22.97
C GLU A 385 -18.07 -11.63 21.72
N LEU A 386 -18.94 -10.63 21.86
CA LEU A 386 -19.66 -10.01 20.75
C LEU A 386 -18.71 -9.31 19.78
N VAL A 387 -17.79 -8.49 20.31
CA VAL A 387 -16.80 -7.73 19.53
C VAL A 387 -15.81 -8.66 18.84
N GLU A 388 -15.26 -9.65 19.53
CA GLU A 388 -14.33 -10.64 18.96
C GLU A 388 -14.96 -11.37 17.76
N ARG A 389 -16.15 -11.96 17.94
CA ARG A 389 -16.83 -12.74 16.89
C ARG A 389 -17.24 -11.88 15.69
N SER A 390 -17.49 -10.58 15.89
CA SER A 390 -18.01 -9.68 14.86
C SER A 390 -16.92 -8.92 14.10
N SER A 391 -15.93 -8.37 14.82
CA SER A 391 -14.79 -7.65 14.23
C SER A 391 -14.03 -8.51 13.22
N ALA A 392 -13.71 -9.74 13.61
CA ALA A 392 -13.03 -10.73 12.76
C ALA A 392 -13.80 -11.03 11.46
N ARG A 393 -15.14 -11.16 11.54
CA ARG A 393 -16.01 -11.45 10.39
C ARG A 393 -16.20 -10.25 9.47
N GLN A 394 -16.25 -9.04 10.03
CA GLN A 394 -16.48 -7.79 9.28
C GLN A 394 -15.18 -7.12 8.81
N GLY A 395 -14.01 -7.68 9.14
CA GLY A 395 -12.70 -7.08 8.86
C GLY A 395 -12.37 -5.83 9.69
N LYS A 396 -13.21 -5.50 10.69
CA LYS A 396 -13.12 -4.29 11.53
C LYS A 396 -12.20 -4.54 12.73
N MET A 397 -10.95 -4.85 12.44
CA MET A 397 -9.96 -5.34 13.40
C MET A 397 -9.44 -4.24 14.35
N GLY A 398 -8.79 -4.64 15.46
CA GLY A 398 -8.24 -3.71 16.46
C GLY A 398 -9.28 -3.12 17.42
N TRP A 399 -10.56 -3.47 17.25
CA TRP A 399 -11.64 -3.05 18.15
C TRP A 399 -11.58 -3.75 19.51
N PHE A 400 -11.17 -5.03 19.54
CA PHE A 400 -11.03 -5.81 20.78
C PHE A 400 -10.12 -5.11 21.80
N ASP A 401 -8.97 -4.58 21.35
CA ASP A 401 -8.03 -3.82 22.18
C ASP A 401 -8.70 -2.59 22.83
N GLN A 402 -9.57 -1.88 22.12
CA GLN A 402 -10.27 -0.71 22.67
C GLN A 402 -11.26 -1.11 23.77
N TYR A 403 -12.14 -2.10 23.52
CA TYR A 403 -13.11 -2.57 24.51
C TYR A 403 -12.42 -3.22 25.73
N SER A 404 -11.36 -4.00 25.51
CA SER A 404 -10.61 -4.68 26.57
C SER A 404 -9.86 -3.70 27.47
N SER A 405 -9.38 -2.58 26.94
CA SER A 405 -8.72 -1.50 27.70
C SER A 405 -9.62 -0.81 28.74
N LEU A 406 -10.94 -0.97 28.63
CA LEU A 406 -11.91 -0.45 29.61
C LEU A 406 -12.26 -1.47 30.71
N MET A 407 -11.89 -2.75 30.57
CA MET A 407 -12.27 -3.80 31.52
C MET A 407 -11.67 -3.52 32.90
N ASN A 408 -12.50 -3.56 33.95
CA ASN A 408 -12.14 -3.26 35.34
C ASN A 408 -11.72 -1.80 35.59
N GLY A 409 -11.84 -0.91 34.59
CA GLY A 409 -11.65 0.52 34.73
C GLY A 409 -12.95 1.26 35.09
N PRO A 410 -12.87 2.54 35.53
CA PRO A 410 -14.05 3.35 35.84
C PRO A 410 -14.86 3.78 34.59
N ASN A 411 -14.36 3.46 33.39
CA ASN A 411 -14.90 3.87 32.09
C ASN A 411 -15.79 2.82 31.42
N VAL A 412 -16.14 1.70 32.08
CA VAL A 412 -17.12 0.73 31.54
C VAL A 412 -18.46 1.39 31.20
N LYS A 413 -18.87 2.40 31.98
CA LYS A 413 -20.07 3.24 31.72
C LYS A 413 -20.04 4.00 30.39
N ASP A 414 -18.87 4.18 29.76
CA ASP A 414 -18.73 4.88 28.48
C ASP A 414 -19.04 3.92 27.30
N ILE A 415 -19.23 2.63 27.57
CA ILE A 415 -19.75 1.64 26.63
C ILE A 415 -21.29 1.68 26.65
N VAL A 416 -21.90 1.86 25.49
CA VAL A 416 -23.34 1.78 25.28
C VAL A 416 -23.70 0.41 24.70
N LEU A 417 -24.81 -0.16 25.14
CA LEU A 417 -25.33 -1.46 24.73
C LEU A 417 -26.72 -1.31 24.09
N GLY A 418 -26.95 -2.03 22.98
CA GLY A 418 -28.27 -2.29 22.43
C GLY A 418 -28.67 -3.74 22.68
N LEU A 419 -29.85 -3.95 23.24
CA LEU A 419 -30.36 -5.25 23.64
C LEU A 419 -31.68 -5.55 22.95
N GLU A 420 -31.83 -6.78 22.46
CA GLU A 420 -33.05 -7.33 21.89
C GLU A 420 -33.51 -8.49 22.79
N ASN A 421 -34.72 -8.41 23.33
CA ASN A 421 -35.29 -9.37 24.28
C ASN A 421 -34.34 -9.69 25.46
N GLY A 422 -33.59 -8.68 25.94
CA GLY A 422 -32.60 -8.79 27.03
C GLY A 422 -31.24 -9.36 26.63
N THR A 423 -31.04 -9.76 25.37
CA THR A 423 -29.75 -10.24 24.84
C THR A 423 -28.99 -9.08 24.21
N ILE A 424 -27.69 -8.92 24.52
CA ILE A 424 -26.86 -7.88 23.91
C ILE A 424 -26.64 -8.23 22.43
N VAL A 425 -27.19 -7.41 21.54
CA VAL A 425 -27.07 -7.53 20.08
C VAL A 425 -26.20 -6.45 19.46
N ALA A 426 -25.96 -5.34 20.18
CA ALA A 426 -25.20 -4.21 19.68
C ALA A 426 -24.37 -3.55 20.79
N THR A 427 -23.27 -2.89 20.41
CA THR A 427 -22.50 -2.05 21.35
C THR A 427 -21.71 -0.96 20.63
N ALA A 428 -21.50 0.17 21.30
CA ALA A 428 -20.66 1.28 20.86
C ALA A 428 -19.80 1.79 22.02
N LEU A 429 -18.61 2.33 21.71
CA LEU A 429 -17.79 3.06 22.65
C LEU A 429 -18.08 4.56 22.51
N THR A 430 -18.51 5.23 23.58
CA THR A 430 -18.51 6.69 23.65
C THR A 430 -17.27 7.20 24.39
N TYR A 431 -16.91 8.46 24.20
CA TYR A 431 -15.85 9.13 24.95
C TYR A 431 -16.02 10.66 24.94
N THR A 432 -15.40 11.34 25.90
CA THR A 432 -15.30 12.81 25.93
C THR A 432 -13.83 13.22 26.10
N PRO A 433 -13.43 14.46 25.72
CA PRO A 433 -12.04 14.91 25.84
C PRO A 433 -11.43 14.76 27.26
N SER A 434 -12.26 14.73 28.29
CA SER A 434 -11.89 14.70 29.70
C SER A 434 -12.29 13.41 30.46
N CYS A 435 -12.82 12.38 29.79
CA CYS A 435 -13.33 11.16 30.45
C CYS A 435 -12.28 10.31 31.20
N GLY A 436 -10.98 10.58 31.00
CA GLY A 436 -9.88 9.83 31.63
C GLY A 436 -9.61 8.44 31.03
N SER A 437 -10.42 7.98 30.07
CA SER A 437 -10.19 6.73 29.34
C SER A 437 -9.01 6.85 28.35
N PRO A 438 -8.46 5.74 27.83
CA PRO A 438 -7.41 5.81 26.81
C PRO A 438 -7.91 6.24 25.42
N ILE A 439 -9.23 6.23 25.17
CA ILE A 439 -9.83 6.41 23.83
C ILE A 439 -9.55 7.79 23.23
N PRO A 440 -9.69 8.93 23.94
CA PRO A 440 -9.30 10.24 23.41
C PRO A 440 -7.83 10.33 22.99
N SER A 441 -6.93 9.52 23.58
CA SER A 441 -5.54 9.44 23.15
C SER A 441 -5.37 8.68 21.82
N ASN A 442 -6.30 7.79 21.49
CA ASN A 442 -6.32 7.00 20.27
C ASN A 442 -7.12 7.67 19.13
N LEU A 443 -8.07 8.55 19.47
CA LEU A 443 -8.92 9.31 18.55
C LEU A 443 -8.94 10.80 18.94
N PRO A 444 -7.97 11.59 18.45
CA PRO A 444 -7.79 12.98 18.90
C PRO A 444 -8.88 13.92 18.40
N TRP A 445 -9.55 13.58 17.29
CA TRP A 445 -10.24 14.55 16.45
C TRP A 445 -11.43 15.25 17.13
N ALA A 446 -12.22 14.55 17.96
CA ALA A 446 -13.28 15.20 18.76
C ALA A 446 -12.75 16.40 19.56
N ALA A 447 -11.68 16.18 20.34
CA ALA A 447 -11.03 17.21 21.15
C ALA A 447 -10.28 18.29 20.33
N ARG A 448 -9.90 17.98 19.08
CA ARG A 448 -9.31 18.95 18.13
C ARG A 448 -10.36 19.86 17.49
N ILE A 449 -11.59 19.39 17.32
CA ILE A 449 -12.69 20.17 16.74
C ILE A 449 -13.32 21.06 17.82
N GLY A 450 -13.49 20.56 19.05
CA GLY A 450 -14.05 21.33 20.17
C GLY A 450 -13.99 20.59 21.51
N GLN A 451 -14.10 21.34 22.61
CA GLN A 451 -14.11 20.78 23.97
C GLN A 451 -15.51 20.35 24.43
N ASP A 452 -16.56 20.79 23.72
CA ASP A 452 -17.96 20.39 23.87
C ASP A 452 -18.36 19.24 22.93
N ILE A 453 -17.38 18.54 22.36
CA ILE A 453 -17.57 17.50 21.35
C ILE A 453 -17.14 16.15 21.92
N GLY A 454 -18.12 15.28 22.13
CA GLY A 454 -17.88 13.88 22.45
C GLY A 454 -17.56 13.08 21.19
N GLY A 455 -17.16 11.83 21.35
CA GLY A 455 -16.99 10.88 20.25
C GLY A 455 -17.74 9.58 20.48
N ALA A 456 -18.05 8.89 19.39
CA ALA A 456 -18.53 7.51 19.35
C ALA A 456 -17.70 6.70 18.35
N THR A 457 -17.25 5.51 18.75
CA THR A 457 -16.34 4.65 17.99
C THR A 457 -16.69 3.17 18.13
N CYS A 458 -16.06 2.33 17.30
CA CYS A 458 -16.09 0.87 17.36
C CYS A 458 -17.50 0.25 17.43
N ILE A 459 -18.45 0.84 16.67
CA ILE A 459 -19.86 0.44 16.70
C ILE A 459 -20.03 -0.97 16.13
N CYS A 460 -20.24 -1.93 17.03
CA CYS A 460 -20.32 -3.35 16.76
C CYS A 460 -21.77 -3.81 16.70
N LEU A 461 -22.21 -4.14 15.49
CA LEU A 461 -23.52 -4.72 15.18
C LEU A 461 -23.26 -5.97 14.31
N PRO A 462 -23.51 -7.22 14.79
CA PRO A 462 -23.09 -8.44 14.08
C PRO A 462 -23.81 -8.68 12.75
N ALA A 463 -25.07 -8.22 12.65
CA ALA A 463 -25.91 -8.25 11.46
C ALA A 463 -26.50 -6.86 11.23
N GLU A 464 -26.70 -6.46 9.98
CA GLU A 464 -27.20 -5.12 9.64
C GLU A 464 -28.67 -4.95 10.06
N ASN A 465 -28.94 -3.96 10.91
CA ASN A 465 -30.28 -3.64 11.42
C ASN A 465 -30.35 -2.14 11.76
N ASP A 466 -30.98 -1.35 10.89
CA ASP A 466 -31.06 0.12 11.03
C ASP A 466 -31.74 0.57 12.33
N ALA A 467 -32.80 -0.13 12.76
CA ALA A 467 -33.53 0.25 13.97
C ALA A 467 -32.67 0.12 15.23
N VAL A 468 -31.83 -0.93 15.27
CA VAL A 468 -30.85 -1.13 16.36
C VAL A 468 -29.68 -0.16 16.25
N MET A 469 -29.23 0.16 15.03
CA MET A 469 -28.18 1.15 14.80
C MET A 469 -28.59 2.56 15.25
N VAL A 470 -29.76 3.05 14.83
CA VAL A 470 -30.22 4.41 15.16
C VAL A 470 -30.55 4.54 16.64
N GLY A 471 -31.19 3.54 17.26
CA GLY A 471 -31.45 3.58 18.71
C GLY A 471 -30.18 3.46 19.57
N LEU A 472 -29.15 2.76 19.09
CA LEU A 472 -27.83 2.75 19.73
C LEU A 472 -27.14 4.12 19.60
N LEU A 473 -27.24 4.78 18.45
CA LEU A 473 -26.73 6.14 18.24
C LEU A 473 -27.48 7.15 19.13
N ASP A 474 -28.80 7.04 19.26
CA ASP A 474 -29.60 7.86 20.17
C ASP A 474 -29.15 7.69 21.63
N ALA A 475 -28.91 6.45 22.08
CA ALA A 475 -28.37 6.17 23.41
C ALA A 475 -26.95 6.73 23.60
N CYS A 476 -26.13 6.79 22.53
CA CYS A 476 -24.84 7.48 22.56
C CYS A 476 -25.00 9.01 22.68
N VAL A 477 -25.92 9.61 21.91
CA VAL A 477 -26.27 11.04 22.01
C VAL A 477 -26.75 11.39 23.41
N LYS A 478 -27.71 10.64 23.96
CA LYS A 478 -28.23 10.80 25.32
C LYS A 478 -27.11 10.67 26.38
N ASN A 479 -26.19 9.70 26.26
CA ASN A 479 -25.05 9.59 27.16
C ASN A 479 -24.15 10.84 27.09
N LEU A 480 -23.70 11.22 25.89
CA LEU A 480 -22.80 12.37 25.69
C LEU A 480 -23.44 13.70 26.13
N GLN A 481 -24.75 13.88 25.94
CA GLN A 481 -25.52 15.01 26.49
C GLN A 481 -25.46 15.05 28.03
N THR A 482 -25.64 13.93 28.73
CA THR A 482 -25.50 13.91 30.20
C THR A 482 -24.08 14.19 30.69
N GLN A 483 -23.07 13.97 29.83
CA GLN A 483 -21.67 14.36 30.07
C GLN A 483 -21.36 15.82 29.65
N GLY A 484 -22.37 16.60 29.28
CA GLY A 484 -22.24 18.03 28.95
C GLY A 484 -21.77 18.33 27.52
N MET A 485 -21.70 17.32 26.65
CA MET A 485 -21.35 17.52 25.24
C MET A 485 -22.54 18.08 24.46
N ARG A 486 -22.24 18.83 23.40
CA ARG A 486 -23.20 19.44 22.47
C ARG A 486 -23.18 18.81 21.08
N LYS A 487 -22.09 18.11 20.75
CA LYS A 487 -21.88 17.42 19.48
C LYS A 487 -21.26 16.04 19.68
N MET A 488 -21.41 15.18 18.69
CA MET A 488 -20.75 13.88 18.61
C MET A 488 -19.96 13.76 17.31
N PHE A 489 -18.68 13.40 17.44
CA PHE A 489 -17.82 12.93 16.36
C PHE A 489 -17.99 11.41 16.21
N LEU A 490 -18.07 10.90 14.98
CA LEU A 490 -18.24 9.47 14.71
C LEU A 490 -17.21 9.02 13.66
N ASP A 491 -16.24 8.19 14.07
CA ASP A 491 -15.11 7.80 13.22
C ASP A 491 -15.38 6.56 12.36
N GLY A 492 -14.82 6.55 11.15
CA GLY A 492 -14.64 5.34 10.36
C GLY A 492 -15.92 4.73 9.76
N VAL A 493 -16.92 5.55 9.41
CA VAL A 493 -18.17 5.10 8.80
C VAL A 493 -17.95 4.77 7.33
N ALA A 494 -17.87 3.47 7.00
CA ALA A 494 -17.77 3.01 5.62
C ALA A 494 -19.05 3.32 4.83
N SER A 495 -18.92 3.88 3.62
CA SER A 495 -20.04 4.13 2.70
C SER A 495 -20.60 2.84 2.05
N GLY A 496 -20.27 1.68 2.62
CA GLY A 496 -20.44 0.34 2.05
C GLY A 496 -21.62 -0.46 2.61
N LEU A 497 -22.37 0.09 3.57
CA LEU A 497 -23.67 -0.43 4.00
C LEU A 497 -24.75 -0.13 2.93
N ASP A 498 -24.50 -0.62 1.71
CA ASP A 498 -25.40 -0.57 0.55
C ASP A 498 -25.10 -1.74 -0.40
N PRO A 499 -25.48 -3.00 -0.05
CA PRO A 499 -25.25 -4.17 -0.90
C PRO A 499 -26.09 -4.18 -2.19
N LEU A 500 -26.99 -3.22 -2.39
CA LEU A 500 -28.08 -3.27 -3.37
C LEU A 500 -27.75 -2.68 -4.75
N LYS A 501 -26.50 -2.29 -5.01
CA LYS A 501 -26.02 -1.79 -6.33
C LYS A 501 -26.15 -2.77 -7.52
N LYS A 502 -26.84 -3.92 -7.38
CA LYS A 502 -27.05 -4.91 -8.45
C LYS A 502 -28.49 -5.39 -8.68
N LEU A 503 -29.49 -4.88 -7.96
CA LEU A 503 -30.91 -5.13 -8.27
C LEU A 503 -31.67 -3.81 -8.54
N GLY A 504 -32.66 -3.89 -9.42
CA GLY A 504 -33.18 -2.72 -10.14
C GLY A 504 -34.19 -1.88 -9.36
N ARG A 505 -34.05 -0.55 -9.46
CA ARG A 505 -35.12 0.46 -9.43
C ARG A 505 -36.28 0.23 -8.44
N PHE A 506 -36.02 0.19 -7.14
CA PHE A 506 -36.96 0.78 -6.17
C PHE A 506 -36.36 1.12 -4.80
N TRP A 507 -35.20 0.53 -4.46
CA TRP A 507 -34.51 0.81 -3.20
C TRP A 507 -33.06 1.20 -3.49
N LYS A 508 -32.71 2.44 -3.16
CA LYS A 508 -31.38 3.05 -3.36
C LYS A 508 -31.22 4.12 -2.29
N LEU A 509 -30.04 4.20 -1.67
CA LEU A 509 -29.75 4.97 -0.46
C LEU A 509 -30.46 4.40 0.79
N GLN A 510 -29.68 3.84 1.73
CA GLN A 510 -30.19 3.50 3.06
C GLN A 510 -29.28 4.05 4.17
N CYS A 511 -28.03 3.61 4.36
CA CYS A 511 -27.24 4.11 5.50
C CYS A 511 -26.67 5.54 5.33
N SER A 512 -26.08 5.89 4.17
CA SER A 512 -25.49 7.24 3.99
C SER A 512 -26.54 8.35 4.05
N GLN A 513 -27.78 8.09 3.62
CA GLN A 513 -28.84 9.10 3.65
C GLN A 513 -29.61 9.09 4.98
N LEU A 514 -29.73 7.94 5.67
CA LEU A 514 -30.26 7.86 7.03
C LEU A 514 -29.45 8.74 7.99
N LEU A 515 -28.12 8.65 7.95
CA LEU A 515 -27.25 9.48 8.80
C LEU A 515 -27.41 10.98 8.51
N THR A 516 -27.47 11.38 7.24
CA THR A 516 -27.76 12.78 6.85
C THR A 516 -29.18 13.22 7.25
N MET A 517 -30.18 12.33 7.19
CA MET A 517 -31.54 12.62 7.68
C MET A 517 -31.60 12.79 9.20
N THR A 518 -30.71 12.14 9.95
CA THR A 518 -30.53 12.33 11.40
C THR A 518 -29.57 13.48 11.77
N GLY A 519 -29.15 14.31 10.80
CA GLY A 519 -28.34 15.51 11.08
C GLY A 519 -26.81 15.32 11.11
N PHE A 520 -26.27 14.19 10.65
CA PHE A 520 -24.81 14.04 10.49
C PHE A 520 -24.29 14.75 9.23
N GLU A 521 -23.24 15.55 9.41
CA GLU A 521 -22.42 16.16 8.35
C GLU A 521 -21.10 15.38 8.16
N GLU A 522 -20.54 15.36 6.93
CA GLU A 522 -19.23 14.74 6.64
C GLU A 522 -18.09 15.64 7.16
N TRP A 523 -17.38 15.21 8.20
CA TRP A 523 -16.22 15.93 8.72
C TRP A 523 -14.93 15.61 7.95
N ALA A 524 -14.72 14.35 7.59
CA ALA A 524 -13.60 13.92 6.75
C ALA A 524 -13.97 12.71 5.89
N LYS A 525 -13.21 12.49 4.82
CA LYS A 525 -13.42 11.41 3.86
C LYS A 525 -12.09 10.79 3.46
N TYR A 526 -11.99 9.47 3.52
CA TYR A 526 -10.81 8.68 3.20
C TYR A 526 -11.15 7.56 2.23
N ARG A 527 -10.12 6.91 1.70
CA ARG A 527 -10.23 5.58 1.08
C ARG A 527 -9.59 4.54 1.97
N ASP A 528 -10.30 3.43 2.22
CA ASP A 528 -9.73 2.28 2.93
C ASP A 528 -8.73 1.55 2.02
N VAL A 529 -7.56 1.23 2.56
CA VAL A 529 -6.45 0.63 1.80
C VAL A 529 -5.70 -0.34 2.68
N TRP A 530 -5.80 -1.64 2.38
CA TRP A 530 -5.04 -2.68 3.05
C TRP A 530 -4.80 -3.88 2.13
N LYS A 531 -3.80 -4.69 2.50
CA LYS A 531 -3.50 -5.97 1.86
C LYS A 531 -3.13 -6.99 2.92
N ASP A 532 -3.62 -8.21 2.77
CA ASP A 532 -3.15 -9.33 3.58
C ASP A 532 -1.69 -9.66 3.22
N ALA A 533 -0.92 -10.17 4.19
CA ALA A 533 0.55 -10.18 4.18
C ALA A 533 1.18 -11.50 3.67
#